data_AF-A0AA86SDT6-F1
#
_entry.id   AF-A0AA86SDT6-F1
#
_cell.length_a   1.000
_cell.length_b   1.000
_cell.length_c   1.000
_cell.angle_alpha   90.00
_cell.angle_beta   90.00
_cell.angle_gamma   90.00
#
_symmetry.space_group_name_H-M   'P 1'
#
loop_
_entity.id
_entity.type
_entity.pdbx_description
1 polymer ?
#
loop_
_entity_poly.entity_id
_entity_poly.type
_entity_poly.pdbx_seq_one_letter_code
_entity_poly.pdbx_strand_id
1 'polypeptide(L)'
;MRHRGGKRRRVEPKPFVILCALVTGLGLLVLVFRPLENAPRTAVPFARASEINGSSSDGGTSVVAFQRVGRKACKTVEEMGEDFGRGVGRESLRVRKIIENHFVANGASIVRDWPPEKFCRHGFVLGKTSEAGFGNEMYKVLTAAALSVMLNRSLIIGQTRGKYPFGDYISYSNFTFTVKEIKHLWRHKGCESKYGRGLVMRIDDFSKPVESNVLCSNWKKWKQPIIWFQGTTDSVPAQFFLKNIHSQMRTAAFDLFGDPQVPGLRPNVFGELMRVLISPSEDVEAAVNWAIGGGENPDISVHMRMLMNRSGRAVQAVLRCLKKAIRSQHLMSARPKVVLVSDTPAVVKSIMSMSNISEFSEVLHFDHAQFRGSMSKGLRISDFRRKDWGSAPRWVAFVDFFLASRAKYAVISGAHRRVGTTYAQLIAALAAAYNLGDKSGSKLVFFSSFQSNLLSDGLRNQGGWGHVWNRYAGPLSCRNQANQCAFTPVLPSAWWDGLWQSPIPRDINRLASYGVRLSGLGTIDGNSLKNHCKKKKNVVRTITFKM
;
A
#
# COMPACT_ATOMS: atom_id res chain seq x y z
N MET A 1 73.88 27.79 -16.56
CA MET A 1 73.54 29.20 -16.86
C MET A 1 72.05 29.33 -17.21
N ARG A 2 71.39 30.34 -16.61
CA ARG A 2 70.10 30.98 -16.94
C ARG A 2 68.77 30.30 -16.57
N HIS A 3 68.20 30.84 -15.49
CA HIS A 3 66.77 30.90 -15.16
C HIS A 3 65.89 31.50 -16.28
N ARG A 4 64.63 31.06 -16.36
CA ARG A 4 63.45 31.96 -16.26
C ARG A 4 62.14 31.19 -16.07
N GLY A 5 61.43 31.52 -14.99
CA GLY A 5 60.06 31.07 -14.71
C GLY A 5 59.00 31.92 -15.40
N GLY A 6 57.86 31.30 -15.71
CA GLY A 6 56.66 31.95 -16.21
C GLY A 6 55.65 32.23 -15.09
N LYS A 7 55.37 33.52 -14.85
CA LYS A 7 54.39 34.03 -13.87
C LYS A 7 52.95 33.63 -14.24
N ARG A 8 52.21 32.99 -13.31
CA ARG A 8 50.73 32.95 -13.35
C ARG A 8 50.19 34.34 -12.96
N ARG A 9 49.52 35.03 -13.89
CA ARG A 9 48.71 36.22 -13.60
C ARG A 9 47.53 35.83 -12.70
N ARG A 10 47.41 36.42 -11.52
CA ARG A 10 46.17 36.44 -10.73
C ARG A 10 45.19 37.36 -11.46
N VAL A 11 44.00 36.86 -11.78
CA VAL A 11 42.88 37.66 -12.29
C VAL A 11 42.13 38.18 -11.07
N GLU A 12 42.10 39.50 -10.87
CA GLU A 12 41.26 40.11 -9.86
C GLU A 12 39.77 39.92 -10.19
N PRO A 13 38.94 39.54 -9.21
CA PRO A 13 37.50 39.45 -9.44
C PRO A 13 36.94 40.85 -9.69
N LYS A 14 36.27 41.03 -10.83
CA LYS A 14 35.59 42.28 -11.19
C LYS A 14 34.61 42.70 -10.08
N PRO A 15 34.54 44.00 -9.72
CA PRO A 15 33.74 44.51 -8.59
C PRO A 15 32.25 44.13 -8.67
N PHE A 16 31.74 43.87 -9.88
CA PHE A 16 30.36 43.44 -10.12
C PHE A 16 30.03 42.06 -9.55
N VAL A 17 30.99 41.13 -9.48
CA VAL A 17 30.77 39.77 -8.96
C VAL A 17 30.71 39.75 -7.44
N ILE A 18 31.49 40.61 -6.78
CA ILE A 18 31.46 40.81 -5.33
C ILE A 18 30.16 41.51 -4.93
N LEU A 19 29.71 42.50 -5.72
CA LEU A 19 28.43 43.19 -5.49
C LEU A 19 27.23 42.22 -5.61
N CYS A 20 27.21 41.36 -6.63
CA CYS A 20 26.15 40.35 -6.78
C CYS A 20 26.11 39.34 -5.63
N ALA A 21 27.26 38.88 -5.16
CA ALA A 21 27.36 37.98 -4.00
C ALA A 21 26.91 38.65 -2.69
N LEU A 22 27.21 39.96 -2.51
CA LEU A 22 26.75 40.72 -1.35
C LEU A 22 25.24 40.97 -1.38
N VAL A 23 24.65 41.28 -2.53
CA VAL A 23 23.19 41.49 -2.67
C VAL A 23 22.42 40.19 -2.48
N THR A 24 22.93 39.04 -2.96
CA THR A 24 22.30 37.73 -2.68
C THR A 24 22.48 37.29 -1.23
N GLY A 25 23.64 37.58 -0.62
CA GLY A 25 23.90 37.30 0.80
C GLY A 25 23.01 38.12 1.73
N LEU A 26 22.84 39.42 1.47
CA LEU A 26 21.99 40.31 2.27
C LEU A 26 20.49 39.98 2.09
N GLY A 27 20.07 39.65 0.85
CA GLY A 27 18.69 39.25 0.56
C GLY A 27 18.28 37.94 1.26
N LEU A 28 19.21 36.99 1.41
CA LEU A 28 19.00 35.76 2.19
C LEU A 28 18.98 36.02 3.70
N LEU A 29 19.75 36.99 4.19
CA LEU A 29 19.79 37.33 5.62
C LEU A 29 18.50 38.06 6.07
N VAL A 30 17.93 38.92 5.21
CA VAL A 30 16.64 39.59 5.46
C VAL A 30 15.45 38.61 5.44
N LEU A 31 15.55 37.50 4.69
CA LEU A 31 14.52 36.44 4.71
C LEU A 31 14.58 35.55 5.96
N VAL A 32 15.72 35.48 6.66
CA VAL A 32 15.89 34.68 7.88
C VAL A 32 15.52 35.45 9.15
N PHE A 33 15.53 36.78 9.13
CA PHE A 33 15.30 37.62 10.32
C PHE A 33 14.09 38.57 10.25
N ARG A 34 13.09 38.34 9.38
CA ARG A 34 11.84 39.12 9.48
C ARG A 34 11.08 38.77 10.77
N PRO A 35 10.80 39.75 11.66
CA PRO A 35 9.82 39.59 12.70
C PRO A 35 8.43 39.40 12.08
N LEU A 36 7.60 38.58 12.72
CA LEU A 36 6.20 38.38 12.36
C LEU A 36 5.43 39.70 12.47
N GLU A 37 5.30 40.42 11.35
CA GLU A 37 4.30 41.48 11.21
C GLU A 37 3.01 40.91 10.59
N ASN A 38 1.92 41.16 11.32
CA ASN A 38 0.56 40.78 10.98
C ASN A 38 0.14 41.39 9.63
N ALA A 39 -0.08 40.55 8.62
CA ALA A 39 -0.74 40.94 7.37
C ALA A 39 -2.20 40.44 7.35
N PRO A 40 -3.12 41.15 6.67
CA PRO A 40 -4.51 41.29 7.08
C PRO A 40 -5.36 40.03 6.86
N ARG A 41 -6.26 39.77 7.82
CA ARG A 41 -7.34 38.78 7.71
C ARG A 41 -8.34 39.22 6.65
N THR A 42 -8.18 38.81 5.40
CA THR A 42 -9.27 38.82 4.42
C THR A 42 -10.15 37.58 4.67
N ALA A 43 -11.17 37.76 5.51
CA ALA A 43 -12.26 36.81 5.63
C ALA A 43 -13.04 36.80 4.31
N VAL A 44 -12.94 35.70 3.56
CA VAL A 44 -13.86 35.43 2.45
C VAL A 44 -15.20 35.02 3.07
N PRO A 45 -16.32 35.70 2.76
CA PRO A 45 -17.61 35.35 3.36
C PRO A 45 -18.07 33.99 2.82
N PHE A 46 -18.27 33.02 3.73
CA PHE A 46 -18.99 31.79 3.41
C PHE A 46 -20.46 32.14 3.23
N ALA A 47 -21.02 31.86 2.05
CA ALA A 47 -22.45 31.94 1.81
C ALA A 47 -23.19 30.98 2.76
N ARG A 48 -24.02 31.53 3.64
CA ARG A 48 -25.02 30.78 4.40
C ARG A 48 -25.96 30.10 3.40
N ALA A 49 -26.09 28.78 3.49
CA ALA A 49 -27.15 28.07 2.82
C ALA A 49 -28.49 28.55 3.40
N SER A 50 -29.34 29.11 2.53
CA SER A 50 -30.67 29.61 2.86
C SER A 50 -31.54 28.56 3.54
N GLU A 51 -32.27 29.02 4.53
CA GLU A 51 -33.37 28.31 5.18
C GLU A 51 -34.44 27.95 4.15
N ILE A 52 -34.80 26.67 4.08
CA ILE A 52 -36.02 26.22 3.43
C ILE A 52 -36.95 25.79 4.56
N ASN A 53 -37.89 26.67 4.89
CA ASN A 53 -39.09 26.31 5.64
C ASN A 53 -40.05 25.61 4.68
N GLY A 54 -40.44 24.38 5.03
CA GLY A 54 -41.46 23.61 4.33
C GLY A 54 -41.98 22.51 5.24
N SER A 55 -43.22 22.69 5.68
CA SER A 55 -43.97 21.89 6.65
C SER A 55 -44.21 20.42 6.25
N SER A 56 -44.11 19.56 7.25
CA SER A 56 -44.72 18.22 7.48
C SER A 56 -45.67 17.61 6.44
N SER A 57 -45.41 16.34 6.08
CA SER A 57 -46.33 15.20 6.29
C SER A 57 -45.63 13.84 6.08
N ASP A 58 -46.16 12.83 6.76
CA ASP A 58 -45.65 11.49 7.08
C ASP A 58 -45.03 10.60 5.98
N GLY A 59 -44.16 9.68 6.43
CA GLY A 59 -43.77 8.48 5.68
C GLY A 59 -42.39 7.93 6.05
N GLY A 60 -42.33 7.00 7.01
CA GLY A 60 -41.11 6.46 7.61
C GLY A 60 -40.07 5.91 6.61
N THR A 61 -38.83 6.38 6.73
CA THR A 61 -37.62 5.66 6.35
C THR A 61 -36.53 6.12 7.30
N SER A 62 -35.86 5.20 8.00
CA SER A 62 -34.82 5.48 8.99
C SER A 62 -33.59 6.12 8.36
N VAL A 63 -33.62 7.45 8.21
CA VAL A 63 -32.44 8.27 7.95
C VAL A 63 -31.70 8.39 9.28
N VAL A 64 -30.58 7.66 9.41
CA VAL A 64 -29.71 7.76 10.59
C VAL A 64 -29.29 9.22 10.74
N ALA A 65 -29.76 9.83 11.82
CA ALA A 65 -29.52 11.22 12.15
C ALA A 65 -28.01 11.47 12.26
N PHE A 66 -27.47 12.30 11.37
CA PHE A 66 -26.18 12.94 11.58
C PHE A 66 -26.30 13.87 12.78
N GLN A 67 -25.97 13.36 13.96
CA GLN A 67 -25.85 14.16 15.17
C GLN A 67 -24.83 15.27 14.90
N ARG A 68 -25.30 16.53 14.93
CA ARG A 68 -24.49 17.74 14.87
C ARG A 68 -23.65 17.84 16.15
N VAL A 69 -22.60 17.06 16.24
CA VAL A 69 -21.48 17.32 17.16
C VAL A 69 -20.79 18.57 16.64
N GLY A 70 -20.51 19.56 17.49
CA GLY A 70 -19.75 20.76 17.14
C GLY A 70 -18.43 20.37 16.46
N ARG A 71 -18.41 20.40 15.12
CA ARG A 71 -17.39 19.73 14.32
C ARG A 71 -16.14 20.62 14.27
N LYS A 72 -15.04 20.16 14.90
CA LYS A 72 -13.69 20.66 14.56
C LYS A 72 -13.55 20.66 13.03
N ALA A 73 -13.03 21.76 12.48
CA ALA A 73 -12.90 21.94 11.02
C ALA A 73 -11.91 20.97 10.36
N CYS A 74 -11.00 20.40 11.13
CA CYS A 74 -10.01 19.40 10.71
C CYS A 74 -9.73 18.42 11.86
N LYS A 75 -9.06 17.30 11.53
CA LYS A 75 -8.49 16.37 12.49
C LYS A 75 -6.98 16.21 12.32
N THR A 76 -6.30 15.87 13.41
CA THR A 76 -4.91 15.42 13.36
C THR A 76 -4.81 13.99 12.83
N VAL A 77 -3.60 13.56 12.44
CA VAL A 77 -3.41 12.18 11.97
C VAL A 77 -3.68 11.15 13.06
N GLU A 78 -3.40 11.48 14.33
CA GLU A 78 -3.76 10.64 15.47
C GLU A 78 -5.28 10.56 15.66
N GLU A 79 -5.99 11.69 15.63
CA GLU A 79 -7.46 11.72 15.76
C GLU A 79 -8.18 11.01 14.59
N MET A 80 -7.57 11.01 13.39
CA MET A 80 -8.06 10.23 12.24
C MET A 80 -7.74 8.74 12.38
N GLY A 81 -6.65 8.41 13.06
CA GLY A 81 -6.16 7.06 13.23
C GLY A 81 -6.88 6.27 14.32
N GLU A 82 -7.50 6.93 15.30
CA GLU A 82 -8.17 6.32 16.47
C GLU A 82 -9.06 5.13 16.13
N ASP A 83 -9.82 5.21 15.03
CA ASP A 83 -10.74 4.14 14.60
C ASP A 83 -10.01 2.84 14.19
N PHE A 84 -8.73 2.91 13.85
CA PHE A 84 -7.91 1.77 13.42
C PHE A 84 -7.19 1.07 14.57
N GLY A 85 -7.28 1.60 15.80
CA GLY A 85 -6.73 0.94 16.99
C GLY A 85 -7.54 -0.28 17.44
N ARG A 86 -8.72 -0.51 16.84
CA ARG A 86 -9.60 -1.65 17.16
C ARG A 86 -9.12 -2.93 16.47
N GLY A 87 -9.25 -4.07 17.14
CA GLY A 87 -8.79 -5.35 16.64
C GLY A 87 -9.67 -5.90 15.49
N VAL A 88 -9.02 -6.35 14.42
CA VAL A 88 -9.67 -6.92 13.20
C VAL A 88 -9.65 -8.45 13.17
N GLY A 89 -9.35 -9.11 14.29
CA GLY A 89 -9.03 -10.53 14.35
C GLY A 89 -10.16 -11.44 13.87
N ARG A 90 -11.39 -11.21 14.32
CA ARG A 90 -12.56 -12.05 13.96
C ARG A 90 -12.85 -12.02 12.47
N GLU A 91 -12.91 -10.82 11.88
CA GLU A 91 -13.16 -10.66 10.45
C GLU A 91 -12.01 -11.21 9.61
N SER A 92 -10.77 -11.06 10.08
CA SER A 92 -9.60 -11.64 9.41
C SER A 92 -9.62 -13.17 9.43
N LEU A 93 -10.05 -13.80 10.53
CA LEU A 93 -10.24 -15.26 10.61
C LEU A 93 -11.34 -15.77 9.68
N ARG A 94 -12.45 -15.02 9.55
CA ARG A 94 -13.51 -15.32 8.59
C ARG A 94 -12.98 -15.31 7.17
N VAL A 95 -12.24 -14.26 6.81
CA VAL A 95 -11.62 -14.12 5.49
C VAL A 95 -10.55 -15.17 5.22
N ARG A 96 -9.75 -15.54 6.22
CA ARG A 96 -8.78 -16.64 6.14
C ARG A 96 -9.46 -17.91 5.62
N LYS A 97 -10.56 -18.32 6.25
CA LYS A 97 -11.32 -19.52 5.86
C LYS A 97 -11.85 -19.42 4.42
N ILE A 98 -12.37 -18.26 4.02
CA ILE A 98 -12.84 -18.03 2.64
C ILE A 98 -11.69 -18.21 1.64
N ILE A 99 -10.52 -17.63 1.92
CA ILE A 99 -9.34 -17.71 1.06
C ILE A 99 -8.81 -19.15 0.98
N GLU A 100 -8.64 -19.82 2.11
CA GLU A 100 -8.16 -21.21 2.17
C GLU A 100 -9.10 -22.15 1.41
N ASN A 101 -10.40 -22.09 1.69
CA ASN A 101 -11.39 -22.92 0.99
C ASN A 101 -11.38 -22.65 -0.52
N HIS A 102 -11.22 -21.39 -0.93
CA HIS A 102 -11.14 -21.04 -2.34
C HIS A 102 -9.92 -21.69 -3.01
N PHE A 103 -8.73 -21.60 -2.42
CA PHE A 103 -7.52 -22.15 -3.02
C PHE A 103 -7.45 -23.67 -2.94
N VAL A 104 -8.08 -24.30 -1.94
CA VAL A 104 -8.28 -25.75 -1.94
C VAL A 104 -9.19 -26.15 -3.12
N ALA A 105 -10.34 -25.49 -3.29
CA ALA A 105 -11.32 -25.89 -4.30
C ALA A 105 -10.96 -25.50 -5.75
N ASN A 106 -10.28 -24.36 -5.94
CA ASN A 106 -9.97 -23.77 -7.25
C ASN A 106 -8.46 -23.67 -7.52
N GLY A 107 -7.63 -24.23 -6.65
CA GLY A 107 -6.19 -24.23 -6.82
C GLY A 107 -5.74 -25.13 -7.97
N ALA A 108 -4.59 -24.82 -8.54
CA ALA A 108 -4.04 -25.57 -9.65
C ALA A 108 -3.79 -27.05 -9.33
N SER A 109 -3.48 -27.38 -8.08
CA SER A 109 -3.32 -28.77 -7.61
C SER A 109 -4.51 -29.66 -7.93
N ILE A 110 -5.75 -29.17 -7.80
CA ILE A 110 -6.97 -29.97 -8.05
C ILE A 110 -7.51 -29.74 -9.47
N VAL A 111 -7.45 -28.50 -9.95
CA VAL A 111 -8.08 -28.11 -11.22
C VAL A 111 -7.40 -28.76 -12.44
N ARG A 112 -6.10 -29.09 -12.36
CA ARG A 112 -5.38 -29.85 -13.41
C ARG A 112 -6.07 -31.17 -13.78
N ASP A 113 -6.57 -31.85 -12.75
CA ASP A 113 -7.08 -33.21 -12.86
C ASP A 113 -8.59 -33.25 -13.16
N TRP A 114 -9.24 -32.09 -13.29
CA TRP A 114 -10.65 -32.05 -13.63
C TRP A 114 -10.95 -32.69 -15.00
N PRO A 115 -12.14 -33.31 -15.15
CA PRO A 115 -12.62 -33.77 -16.44
C PRO A 115 -12.64 -32.63 -17.47
N PRO A 116 -12.38 -32.92 -18.76
CA PRO A 116 -12.30 -31.90 -19.80
C PRO A 116 -13.50 -30.94 -19.82
N GLU A 117 -14.73 -31.42 -19.73
CA GLU A 117 -15.93 -30.58 -19.72
C GLU A 117 -15.90 -29.55 -18.58
N LYS A 118 -15.56 -29.99 -17.36
CA LYS A 118 -15.49 -29.13 -16.17
C LYS A 118 -14.35 -28.13 -16.29
N PHE A 119 -13.14 -28.59 -16.66
CA PHE A 119 -11.98 -27.72 -16.86
C PHE A 119 -12.25 -26.65 -17.93
N CYS A 120 -12.80 -27.06 -19.08
CA CYS A 120 -13.08 -26.17 -20.19
C CYS A 120 -14.21 -25.19 -19.92
N ARG A 121 -15.04 -25.36 -18.88
CA ARG A 121 -16.02 -24.35 -18.41
C ARG A 121 -15.45 -23.42 -17.33
N HIS A 122 -14.34 -23.81 -16.70
CA HIS A 122 -13.71 -23.04 -15.63
C HIS A 122 -13.15 -21.70 -16.11
N GLY A 123 -13.00 -20.76 -15.17
CA GLY A 123 -12.45 -19.43 -15.43
C GLY A 123 -11.18 -19.16 -14.64
N PHE A 124 -10.38 -18.22 -15.12
CA PHE A 124 -9.08 -17.87 -14.57
C PHE A 124 -8.92 -16.35 -14.42
N VAL A 125 -8.09 -15.93 -13.48
CA VAL A 125 -7.68 -14.53 -13.30
C VAL A 125 -6.16 -14.43 -13.35
N LEU A 126 -5.65 -13.53 -14.19
CA LEU A 126 -4.23 -13.30 -14.38
C LEU A 126 -3.72 -12.14 -13.52
N GLY A 127 -2.74 -12.43 -12.67
CA GLY A 127 -1.87 -11.44 -12.03
C GLY A 127 -0.52 -11.39 -12.76
N LYS A 128 -0.20 -10.25 -13.38
CA LYS A 128 1.08 -10.06 -14.09
C LYS A 128 1.84 -8.87 -13.53
N THR A 129 3.13 -9.06 -13.29
CA THR A 129 4.03 -8.03 -12.75
C THR A 129 5.19 -7.75 -13.70
N SER A 130 5.80 -6.58 -13.55
CA SER A 130 7.01 -6.15 -14.28
C SER A 130 8.22 -6.05 -13.35
N GLU A 131 8.13 -6.59 -12.13
CA GLU A 131 9.24 -6.68 -11.16
C GLU A 131 9.92 -5.35 -10.76
N ALA A 132 9.30 -4.22 -11.06
CA ALA A 132 9.89 -2.89 -10.92
C ALA A 132 10.01 -2.38 -9.46
N GLY A 133 9.08 -2.75 -8.58
CA GLY A 133 8.95 -2.31 -7.18
C GLY A 133 8.20 -3.35 -6.35
N PHE A 134 8.80 -3.98 -5.34
CA PHE A 134 8.21 -5.17 -4.68
C PHE A 134 6.79 -4.90 -4.18
N GLY A 135 6.59 -3.84 -3.39
CA GLY A 135 5.28 -3.50 -2.84
C GLY A 135 4.19 -3.34 -3.90
N ASN A 136 4.42 -2.46 -4.88
CA ASN A 136 3.42 -2.18 -5.92
C ASN A 136 3.15 -3.36 -6.85
N GLU A 137 4.19 -4.13 -7.19
CA GLU A 137 4.07 -5.28 -8.07
C GLU A 137 3.40 -6.46 -7.38
N MET A 138 3.67 -6.68 -6.08
CA MET A 138 3.00 -7.71 -5.31
C MET A 138 1.50 -7.43 -5.20
N TYR A 139 1.07 -6.17 -5.05
CA TYR A 139 -0.35 -5.81 -5.11
C TYR A 139 -1.05 -6.20 -6.41
N LYS A 140 -0.35 -6.27 -7.56
CA LYS A 140 -0.96 -6.77 -8.81
C LYS A 140 -1.30 -8.26 -8.72
N VAL A 141 -0.41 -9.06 -8.12
CA VAL A 141 -0.65 -10.48 -7.87
C VAL A 141 -1.77 -10.65 -6.85
N LEU A 142 -1.70 -9.94 -5.73
CA LEU A 142 -2.69 -10.04 -4.67
C LEU A 142 -4.07 -9.52 -5.08
N THR A 143 -4.15 -8.51 -5.94
CA THR A 143 -5.41 -8.04 -6.52
C THR A 143 -6.02 -9.11 -7.44
N ALA A 144 -5.19 -9.79 -8.25
CA ALA A 144 -5.65 -10.91 -9.05
C ALA A 144 -6.13 -12.08 -8.20
N ALA A 145 -5.45 -12.38 -7.09
CA ALA A 145 -5.85 -13.39 -6.12
C ALA A 145 -7.17 -13.04 -5.41
N ALA A 146 -7.34 -11.79 -4.94
CA ALA A 146 -8.60 -11.34 -4.37
C ALA A 146 -9.75 -11.47 -5.38
N LEU A 147 -9.49 -11.11 -6.64
CA LEU A 147 -10.48 -11.23 -7.71
C LEU A 147 -10.77 -12.71 -8.04
N SER A 148 -9.79 -13.60 -7.96
CA SER A 148 -9.99 -15.05 -8.17
C SER A 148 -10.96 -15.61 -7.13
N VAL A 149 -10.79 -15.22 -5.85
CA VAL A 149 -11.71 -15.54 -4.75
C VAL A 149 -13.12 -15.01 -5.03
N MET A 150 -13.24 -13.72 -5.32
CA MET A 150 -14.55 -13.07 -5.55
C MET A 150 -15.32 -13.65 -6.75
N LEU A 151 -14.61 -14.10 -7.79
CA LEU A 151 -15.20 -14.62 -9.02
C LEU A 151 -15.27 -16.15 -9.05
N ASN A 152 -14.78 -16.85 -8.02
CA ASN A 152 -14.63 -18.29 -8.00
C ASN A 152 -13.87 -18.84 -9.24
N ARG A 153 -12.72 -18.26 -9.52
CA ARG A 153 -11.84 -18.57 -10.65
C ARG A 153 -10.46 -19.00 -10.15
N SER A 154 -9.73 -19.78 -10.93
CA SER A 154 -8.34 -20.12 -10.59
C SER A 154 -7.39 -18.95 -10.83
N LEU A 155 -6.32 -18.87 -10.02
CA LEU A 155 -5.29 -17.84 -10.15
C LEU A 155 -4.20 -18.27 -11.14
N ILE A 156 -3.89 -17.40 -12.09
CA ILE A 156 -2.71 -17.47 -12.95
C ILE A 156 -1.71 -16.40 -12.49
N ILE A 157 -0.46 -16.79 -12.27
CA ILE A 157 0.65 -15.85 -12.11
C ILE A 157 1.43 -15.78 -13.42
N GLY A 158 1.51 -14.57 -13.98
CA GLY A 158 2.19 -14.32 -15.24
C GLY A 158 3.71 -14.42 -15.06
N GLN A 159 4.32 -15.39 -15.76
CA GLN A 159 5.77 -15.55 -15.79
C GLN A 159 6.42 -14.55 -16.75
N THR A 160 7.63 -14.10 -16.40
CA THR A 160 8.50 -13.30 -17.28
C THR A 160 9.75 -14.11 -17.58
N ARG A 161 10.05 -14.33 -18.87
CA ARG A 161 11.18 -15.16 -19.33
C ARG A 161 11.20 -16.57 -18.68
N GLY A 162 10.02 -17.16 -18.50
CA GLY A 162 9.86 -18.51 -17.92
C GLY A 162 9.95 -18.60 -16.39
N LYS A 163 10.21 -17.48 -15.69
CA LYS A 163 10.28 -17.46 -14.21
C LYS A 163 9.05 -16.81 -13.60
N TYR A 164 8.66 -17.28 -12.41
CA TYR A 164 7.69 -16.58 -11.56
C TYR A 164 8.26 -15.22 -11.14
N PRO A 165 7.40 -14.20 -10.98
CA PRO A 165 7.86 -12.88 -10.58
C PRO A 165 8.47 -12.95 -9.17
N PHE A 166 9.71 -12.46 -9.02
CA PHE A 166 10.49 -12.58 -7.79
C PHE A 166 10.82 -14.02 -7.38
N GLY A 167 10.74 -15.00 -8.29
CA GLY A 167 10.94 -16.42 -7.99
C GLY A 167 12.33 -16.76 -7.46
N ASP A 168 13.33 -15.88 -7.62
CA ASP A 168 14.65 -16.04 -7.03
C ASP A 168 14.65 -15.73 -5.50
N TYR A 169 13.60 -15.08 -4.97
CA TYR A 169 13.49 -14.65 -3.57
C TYR A 169 12.22 -15.14 -2.85
N ILE A 170 11.22 -15.57 -3.62
CA ILE A 170 9.91 -15.99 -3.14
C ILE A 170 9.57 -17.34 -3.75
N SER A 171 9.14 -18.26 -2.89
CA SER A 171 8.51 -19.52 -3.28
C SER A 171 6.99 -19.31 -3.36
N TYR A 172 6.39 -19.64 -4.50
CA TYR A 172 4.94 -19.60 -4.68
C TYR A 172 4.32 -20.96 -4.36
N SER A 173 3.14 -20.95 -3.75
CA SER A 173 2.35 -22.17 -3.53
C SER A 173 1.96 -22.87 -4.84
N ASN A 174 1.65 -24.17 -4.73
CA ASN A 174 1.19 -25.00 -5.84
C ASN A 174 -0.26 -24.72 -6.28
N PHE A 175 -0.93 -23.73 -5.67
CA PHE A 175 -2.30 -23.32 -6.01
C PHE A 175 -2.41 -22.50 -7.30
N THR A 176 -1.28 -22.09 -7.88
CA THR A 176 -1.27 -21.16 -9.01
C THR A 176 -0.92 -21.84 -10.33
N PHE A 177 -1.49 -21.31 -11.41
CA PHE A 177 -1.18 -21.71 -12.78
C PHE A 177 -0.22 -20.74 -13.45
N THR A 178 0.44 -21.19 -14.51
CA THR A 178 1.10 -20.31 -15.48
C THR A 178 0.28 -20.18 -16.76
N VAL A 179 0.46 -19.09 -17.52
CA VAL A 179 -0.20 -18.95 -18.83
C VAL A 179 0.23 -20.06 -19.80
N LYS A 180 1.50 -20.49 -19.73
CA LYS A 180 2.03 -21.58 -20.57
C LYS A 180 1.31 -22.90 -20.27
N GLU A 181 1.14 -23.21 -19.00
CA GLU A 181 0.42 -24.39 -18.53
C GLU A 181 -1.05 -24.37 -18.93
N ILE A 182 -1.75 -23.24 -18.76
CA ILE A 182 -3.14 -23.13 -19.20
C ILE A 182 -3.28 -23.37 -20.70
N LYS A 183 -2.41 -22.82 -21.54
CA LYS A 183 -2.43 -23.10 -22.98
C LYS A 183 -2.27 -24.60 -23.27
N HIS A 184 -1.34 -25.26 -22.60
CA HIS A 184 -1.12 -26.70 -22.76
C HIS A 184 -2.36 -27.52 -22.35
N LEU A 185 -2.91 -27.26 -21.17
CA LEU A 185 -4.13 -27.94 -20.68
C LEU A 185 -5.34 -27.66 -21.57
N TRP A 186 -5.47 -26.43 -22.10
CA TRP A 186 -6.56 -26.05 -23.01
C TRP A 186 -6.57 -26.91 -24.28
N ARG A 187 -5.38 -27.16 -24.85
CA ARG A 187 -5.20 -28.04 -26.02
C ARG A 187 -5.45 -29.50 -25.65
N HIS A 188 -4.80 -29.97 -24.59
CA HIS A 188 -4.87 -31.37 -24.16
C HIS A 188 -6.32 -31.79 -23.82
N LYS A 189 -7.09 -30.93 -23.16
CA LYS A 189 -8.49 -31.18 -22.81
C LYS A 189 -9.46 -30.89 -23.98
N GLY A 190 -8.97 -30.44 -25.13
CA GLY A 190 -9.78 -30.18 -26.33
C GLY A 190 -10.81 -29.06 -26.15
N CYS A 191 -10.51 -28.03 -25.36
CA CYS A 191 -11.48 -26.99 -25.04
C CYS A 191 -11.98 -26.22 -26.27
N GLU A 192 -11.11 -25.99 -27.25
CA GLU A 192 -11.49 -25.35 -28.51
C GLU A 192 -12.07 -26.35 -29.51
N SER A 193 -11.39 -27.48 -29.75
CA SER A 193 -11.77 -28.45 -30.77
C SER A 193 -13.02 -29.27 -30.42
N LYS A 194 -13.23 -29.64 -29.14
CA LYS A 194 -14.36 -30.47 -28.70
C LYS A 194 -15.51 -29.65 -28.10
N TYR A 195 -15.17 -28.56 -27.38
CA TYR A 195 -16.16 -27.77 -26.63
C TYR A 195 -16.41 -26.37 -27.23
N GLY A 196 -15.78 -26.03 -28.36
CA GLY A 196 -15.99 -24.76 -29.06
C GLY A 196 -15.59 -23.51 -28.26
N ARG A 197 -14.78 -23.66 -27.19
CA ARG A 197 -14.41 -22.57 -26.29
C ARG A 197 -12.97 -22.14 -26.52
N GLY A 198 -12.79 -21.10 -27.33
CA GLY A 198 -11.48 -20.49 -27.55
C GLY A 198 -10.89 -19.89 -26.27
N LEU A 199 -9.55 -19.94 -26.13
CA LEU A 199 -8.87 -19.30 -25.01
C LEU A 199 -8.70 -17.80 -25.27
N VAL A 200 -9.63 -17.03 -24.71
CA VAL A 200 -9.65 -15.57 -24.83
C VAL A 200 -9.43 -14.93 -23.46
N MET A 201 -8.52 -13.96 -23.41
CA MET A 201 -8.30 -13.12 -22.24
C MET A 201 -8.99 -11.78 -22.41
N ARG A 202 -9.86 -11.42 -21.46
CA ARG A 202 -10.39 -10.06 -21.32
C ARG A 202 -9.47 -9.21 -20.46
N ILE A 203 -9.21 -7.99 -20.90
CA ILE A 203 -8.38 -7.01 -20.19
C ILE A 203 -9.29 -5.87 -19.69
N ASP A 204 -9.09 -5.48 -18.45
CA ASP A 204 -9.65 -4.27 -17.85
C ASP A 204 -8.51 -3.50 -17.18
N ASP A 205 -8.36 -2.21 -17.49
CA ASP A 205 -7.21 -1.42 -17.03
C ASP A 205 -7.65 -0.32 -16.05
N PHE A 206 -7.35 -0.53 -14.76
CA PHE A 206 -7.64 0.41 -13.67
C PHE A 206 -6.83 1.72 -13.77
N SER A 207 -5.79 1.78 -14.59
CA SER A 207 -5.11 3.04 -14.86
C SER A 207 -5.84 3.88 -15.91
N LYS A 208 -6.81 3.31 -16.63
CA LYS A 208 -7.58 3.93 -17.71
C LYS A 208 -9.09 3.92 -17.39
N PRO A 209 -9.59 4.93 -16.65
CA PRO A 209 -10.98 4.98 -16.17
C PRO A 209 -12.03 4.84 -17.28
N VAL A 210 -11.75 5.38 -18.47
CA VAL A 210 -12.62 5.27 -19.65
C VAL A 210 -12.80 3.81 -20.09
N GLU A 211 -11.75 3.01 -19.98
CA GLU A 211 -11.73 1.60 -20.41
C GLU A 211 -12.14 0.63 -19.30
N SER A 212 -12.00 1.04 -18.03
CA SER A 212 -12.30 0.17 -16.90
C SER A 212 -13.80 0.02 -16.65
N ASN A 213 -14.21 -1.22 -16.39
CA ASN A 213 -15.57 -1.62 -16.06
C ASN A 213 -15.71 -2.07 -14.60
N VAL A 214 -14.75 -1.73 -13.73
CA VAL A 214 -14.70 -2.15 -12.32
C VAL A 214 -15.95 -1.73 -11.52
N LEU A 215 -16.53 -0.56 -11.81
CA LEU A 215 -17.75 -0.07 -11.14
C LEU A 215 -19.04 -0.37 -11.91
N CYS A 216 -18.99 -0.52 -13.23
CA CYS A 216 -20.18 -0.50 -14.09
C CYS A 216 -20.59 -1.87 -14.65
N SER A 217 -19.79 -2.92 -14.48
CA SER A 217 -20.08 -4.24 -15.04
C SER A 217 -20.15 -5.32 -13.97
N ASN A 218 -20.90 -6.38 -14.26
CA ASN A 218 -20.93 -7.60 -13.47
C ASN A 218 -19.90 -8.61 -14.01
N TRP A 219 -18.75 -8.72 -13.34
CA TRP A 219 -17.63 -9.54 -13.80
C TRP A 219 -17.90 -11.04 -13.62
N LYS A 220 -18.81 -11.42 -12.71
CA LYS A 220 -19.27 -12.82 -12.58
C LYS A 220 -19.98 -13.32 -13.85
N LYS A 221 -20.53 -12.42 -14.67
CA LYS A 221 -21.20 -12.77 -15.94
C LYS A 221 -20.27 -12.77 -17.16
N TRP A 222 -18.98 -12.46 -16.99
CA TRP A 222 -18.05 -12.42 -18.12
C TRP A 222 -17.70 -13.83 -18.61
N LYS A 223 -17.98 -14.10 -19.90
CA LYS A 223 -17.79 -15.42 -20.51
C LYS A 223 -16.32 -15.75 -20.80
N GLN A 224 -15.46 -14.74 -20.89
CA GLN A 224 -14.06 -14.91 -21.25
C GLN A 224 -13.34 -15.81 -20.22
N PRO A 225 -12.60 -16.84 -20.68
CA PRO A 225 -11.87 -17.74 -19.79
C PRO A 225 -10.91 -17.02 -18.85
N ILE A 226 -10.08 -16.11 -19.36
CA ILE A 226 -9.08 -15.40 -18.56
C ILE A 226 -9.50 -13.94 -18.38
N ILE A 227 -9.40 -13.42 -17.16
CA ILE A 227 -9.57 -12.00 -16.85
C ILE A 227 -8.22 -11.44 -16.39
N TRP A 228 -7.80 -10.32 -16.95
CA TRP A 228 -6.62 -9.59 -16.48
C TRP A 228 -6.99 -8.17 -16.06
N PHE A 229 -6.92 -7.90 -14.76
CA PHE A 229 -7.15 -6.58 -14.19
C PHE A 229 -5.82 -5.83 -14.01
N GLN A 230 -5.53 -4.91 -14.93
CA GLN A 230 -4.29 -4.14 -15.03
C GLN A 230 -4.33 -2.85 -14.20
N GLY A 231 -3.16 -2.24 -14.01
CA GLY A 231 -3.05 -0.95 -13.30
C GLY A 231 -3.27 -1.03 -11.80
N THR A 232 -3.17 -2.23 -11.22
CA THR A 232 -3.55 -2.55 -9.83
C THR A 232 -2.38 -2.50 -8.86
N THR A 233 -1.74 -1.34 -8.72
CA THR A 233 -0.45 -1.18 -8.00
C THR A 233 -0.55 -1.04 -6.49
N ASP A 234 -1.74 -1.17 -5.91
CA ASP A 234 -1.98 -0.99 -4.48
C ASP A 234 -3.26 -1.70 -4.04
N SER A 235 -3.69 -1.47 -2.79
CA SER A 235 -4.83 -2.12 -2.18
C SER A 235 -6.19 -1.63 -2.70
N VAL A 236 -6.29 -0.49 -3.38
CA VAL A 236 -7.57 0.15 -3.72
C VAL A 236 -8.34 -0.50 -4.88
N PRO A 237 -7.73 -0.89 -6.00
CA PRO A 237 -8.47 -1.40 -7.16
C PRO A 237 -9.43 -2.57 -6.83
N ALA A 238 -9.00 -3.54 -6.02
CA ALA A 238 -9.86 -4.67 -5.64
C ALA A 238 -11.05 -4.23 -4.78
N GLN A 239 -10.87 -3.17 -3.98
CA GLN A 239 -11.91 -2.67 -3.10
C GLN A 239 -12.97 -1.83 -3.84
N PHE A 240 -12.68 -1.33 -5.06
CA PHE A 240 -13.68 -0.60 -5.86
C PHE A 240 -14.93 -1.42 -6.13
N PHE A 241 -14.82 -2.76 -6.12
CA PHE A 241 -15.98 -3.63 -6.29
C PHE A 241 -17.01 -3.52 -5.14
N LEU A 242 -16.64 -3.04 -3.95
CA LEU A 242 -17.58 -2.70 -2.87
C LEU A 242 -18.64 -1.68 -3.31
N LYS A 243 -18.33 -0.91 -4.37
CA LYS A 243 -19.10 0.23 -4.85
C LYS A 243 -19.63 0.01 -6.27
N ASN A 244 -19.51 -1.22 -6.78
CA ASN A 244 -20.02 -1.61 -8.09
C ASN A 244 -21.55 -1.43 -8.16
N ILE A 245 -22.11 -1.06 -9.32
CA ILE A 245 -23.56 -0.87 -9.47
C ILE A 245 -24.36 -2.19 -9.34
N HIS A 246 -23.74 -3.33 -9.61
CA HIS A 246 -24.34 -4.65 -9.50
C HIS A 246 -24.16 -5.23 -8.10
N SER A 247 -25.27 -5.61 -7.47
CA SER A 247 -25.29 -6.19 -6.11
C SER A 247 -24.40 -7.42 -5.99
N GLN A 248 -24.43 -8.33 -6.96
CA GLN A 248 -23.63 -9.57 -6.94
C GLN A 248 -22.11 -9.31 -6.81
N MET A 249 -21.61 -8.24 -7.42
CA MET A 249 -20.20 -7.84 -7.28
C MET A 249 -19.94 -7.17 -5.94
N ARG A 250 -20.86 -6.32 -5.47
CA ARG A 250 -20.77 -5.70 -4.14
C ARG A 250 -20.74 -6.74 -3.03
N THR A 251 -21.63 -7.73 -3.07
CA THR A 251 -21.68 -8.82 -2.09
C THR A 251 -20.37 -9.61 -2.09
N ALA A 252 -19.86 -10.01 -3.27
CA ALA A 252 -18.59 -10.72 -3.34
C ALA A 252 -17.41 -9.91 -2.77
N ALA A 253 -17.39 -8.60 -3.02
CA ALA A 253 -16.38 -7.71 -2.45
C ALA A 253 -16.58 -7.51 -0.95
N PHE A 254 -17.82 -7.42 -0.47
CA PHE A 254 -18.16 -7.25 0.93
C PHE A 254 -17.75 -8.48 1.75
N ASP A 255 -18.01 -9.68 1.23
CA ASP A 255 -17.59 -10.94 1.84
C ASP A 255 -16.09 -10.97 2.10
N LEU A 256 -15.30 -10.39 1.19
CA LEU A 256 -13.84 -10.36 1.30
C LEU A 256 -13.32 -9.16 2.10
N PHE A 257 -13.78 -7.94 1.82
CA PHE A 257 -13.20 -6.69 2.33
C PHE A 257 -13.97 -6.05 3.50
N GLY A 258 -15.07 -6.68 3.93
CA GLY A 258 -15.91 -6.21 5.03
C GLY A 258 -16.69 -4.92 4.72
N ASP A 259 -17.38 -4.41 5.74
CA ASP A 259 -18.12 -3.16 5.62
C ASP A 259 -17.18 -1.95 5.56
N PRO A 260 -17.18 -1.18 4.46
CA PRO A 260 -16.39 0.05 4.40
C PRO A 260 -16.79 1.10 5.44
N GLN A 261 -18.04 1.09 5.93
CA GLN A 261 -18.55 2.09 6.89
C GLN A 261 -18.07 1.85 8.32
N VAL A 262 -17.44 0.71 8.59
CA VAL A 262 -16.86 0.37 9.90
C VAL A 262 -15.36 0.12 9.75
N PRO A 263 -14.53 1.18 9.57
CA PRO A 263 -13.13 1.04 9.18
C PRO A 263 -12.29 0.20 10.14
N GLY A 264 -12.60 0.24 11.44
CA GLY A 264 -11.91 -0.52 12.48
C GLY A 264 -12.19 -2.03 12.50
N LEU A 265 -13.12 -2.54 11.68
CA LEU A 265 -13.44 -3.97 11.59
C LEU A 265 -13.07 -4.58 10.22
N ARG A 266 -12.33 -3.84 9.39
CA ARG A 266 -12.00 -4.31 8.05
C ARG A 266 -10.93 -5.41 8.08
N PRO A 267 -11.16 -6.57 7.43
CA PRO A 267 -10.28 -7.73 7.52
C PRO A 267 -8.92 -7.53 6.82
N ASN A 268 -7.92 -8.28 7.29
CA ASN A 268 -6.58 -8.34 6.70
C ASN A 268 -6.52 -9.24 5.44
N VAL A 269 -7.23 -8.85 4.38
CA VAL A 269 -7.32 -9.66 3.14
C VAL A 269 -5.95 -9.92 2.53
N PHE A 270 -5.14 -8.88 2.35
CA PHE A 270 -3.88 -8.99 1.63
C PHE A 270 -2.82 -9.77 2.40
N GLY A 271 -2.83 -9.69 3.74
CA GLY A 271 -1.97 -10.52 4.59
C GLY A 271 -2.30 -11.99 4.48
N GLU A 272 -3.60 -12.33 4.56
CA GLU A 272 -4.06 -13.73 4.44
C GLU A 272 -3.82 -14.29 3.04
N LEU A 273 -3.97 -13.49 1.98
CA LEU A 273 -3.60 -13.89 0.62
C LEU A 273 -2.08 -14.16 0.50
N MET A 274 -1.23 -13.28 1.05
CA MET A 274 0.22 -13.51 1.05
C MET A 274 0.58 -14.80 1.80
N ARG A 275 0.01 -15.01 2.99
CA ARG A 275 0.28 -16.19 3.82
C ARG A 275 0.02 -17.51 3.07
N VAL A 276 -1.02 -17.56 2.25
CA VAL A 276 -1.36 -18.77 1.46
C VAL A 276 -0.52 -18.86 0.18
N LEU A 277 -0.17 -17.74 -0.44
CA LEU A 277 0.41 -17.73 -1.77
C LEU A 277 1.94 -17.76 -1.80
N ILE A 278 2.60 -17.15 -0.82
CA ILE A 278 4.03 -16.91 -0.85
C ILE A 278 4.72 -17.30 0.46
N SER A 279 5.92 -17.82 0.33
CA SER A 279 6.88 -18.00 1.42
C SER A 279 8.25 -17.46 0.96
N PRO A 280 9.18 -17.16 1.88
CA PRO A 280 10.55 -16.91 1.48
C PRO A 280 11.12 -18.12 0.73
N SER A 281 12.02 -17.87 -0.23
CA SER A 281 12.86 -18.94 -0.77
C SER A 281 13.81 -19.48 0.30
N GLU A 282 14.37 -20.67 0.11
CA GLU A 282 15.29 -21.29 1.06
C GLU A 282 16.45 -20.37 1.45
N ASP A 283 17.06 -19.71 0.48
CA ASP A 283 18.17 -18.78 0.74
C ASP A 283 17.73 -17.54 1.53
N VAL A 284 16.55 -16.99 1.21
CA VAL A 284 16.00 -15.83 1.92
C VAL A 284 15.64 -16.22 3.35
N GLU A 285 15.04 -17.37 3.55
CA GLU A 285 14.70 -17.94 4.86
C GLU A 285 15.97 -18.18 5.70
N ALA A 286 17.04 -18.71 5.10
CA ALA A 286 18.33 -18.86 5.76
C ALA A 286 18.92 -17.51 6.21
N ALA A 287 18.83 -16.47 5.37
CA ALA A 287 19.28 -15.12 5.73
C ALA A 287 18.44 -14.50 6.85
N VAL A 288 17.12 -14.71 6.84
CA VAL A 288 16.21 -14.28 7.91
C VAL A 288 16.56 -14.98 9.23
N ASN A 289 16.75 -16.30 9.20
CA ASN A 289 17.10 -17.08 10.40
C ASN A 289 18.50 -16.74 10.92
N TRP A 290 19.47 -16.48 10.03
CA TRP A 290 20.77 -15.95 10.40
C TRP A 290 20.66 -14.60 11.12
N ALA A 291 19.83 -13.68 10.59
CA ALA A 291 19.62 -12.38 11.20
C ALA A 291 19.04 -12.51 12.62
N ILE A 292 18.12 -13.45 12.84
CA ILE A 292 17.48 -13.70 14.14
C ILE A 292 18.44 -14.37 15.14
N GLY A 293 19.44 -15.10 14.65
CA GLY A 293 20.46 -15.75 15.49
C GLY A 293 19.92 -16.90 16.33
N GLY A 294 18.87 -17.60 15.88
CA GLY A 294 18.25 -18.71 16.61
C GLY A 294 17.40 -18.31 17.83
N GLY A 295 17.29 -17.01 18.12
CA GLY A 295 16.43 -16.50 19.19
C GLY A 295 14.96 -16.35 18.76
N GLU A 296 14.15 -15.74 19.64
CA GLU A 296 12.75 -15.45 19.30
C GLU A 296 12.58 -14.41 18.20
N ASN A 297 11.45 -14.49 17.49
CA ASN A 297 11.00 -13.49 16.52
C ASN A 297 10.90 -12.09 17.15
N PRO A 298 11.11 -11.02 16.36
CA PRO A 298 11.05 -9.66 16.86
C PRO A 298 9.67 -9.31 17.41
N ASP A 299 9.63 -8.48 18.45
CA ASP A 299 8.38 -7.98 19.04
C ASP A 299 7.78 -6.86 18.19
N ILE A 300 8.64 -5.98 17.67
CA ILE A 300 8.25 -4.79 16.90
C ILE A 300 9.12 -4.68 15.64
N SER A 301 8.53 -4.31 14.51
CA SER A 301 9.28 -3.87 13.34
C SER A 301 9.16 -2.38 13.09
N VAL A 302 10.27 -1.75 12.72
CA VAL A 302 10.36 -0.36 12.33
C VAL A 302 10.91 -0.29 10.91
N HIS A 303 10.04 0.08 9.97
CA HIS A 303 10.40 0.28 8.57
C HIS A 303 10.53 1.78 8.26
N MET A 304 11.69 2.19 7.76
CA MET A 304 12.04 3.57 7.44
C MET A 304 12.26 3.78 5.93
N ARG A 305 11.35 4.50 5.26
CA ARG A 305 11.49 4.91 3.86
C ARG A 305 12.17 6.27 3.76
N MET A 306 13.47 6.27 3.50
CA MET A 306 14.31 7.45 3.63
C MET A 306 14.83 7.99 2.31
N LEU A 307 14.79 7.22 1.22
CA LEU A 307 15.16 7.68 -0.13
C LEU A 307 16.55 8.35 -0.15
N MET A 308 17.53 7.71 0.50
CA MET A 308 18.91 8.20 0.67
C MET A 308 19.06 9.45 1.57
N ASN A 309 17.99 9.92 2.21
CA ASN A 309 18.03 11.04 3.15
C ASN A 309 18.40 10.56 4.57
N ARG A 310 19.00 11.45 5.38
CA ARG A 310 19.41 11.17 6.77
C ARG A 310 18.71 12.09 7.78
N SER A 311 17.42 12.34 7.57
CA SER A 311 16.65 13.28 8.38
C SER A 311 16.57 12.84 9.85
N GLY A 312 17.26 13.56 10.74
CA GLY A 312 17.20 13.33 12.19
C GLY A 312 15.79 13.56 12.75
N ARG A 313 15.00 14.45 12.15
CA ARG A 313 13.59 14.68 12.54
C ARG A 313 12.73 13.43 12.31
N ALA A 314 12.93 12.73 11.20
CA ALA A 314 12.21 11.49 10.90
C ALA A 314 12.59 10.38 11.90
N VAL A 315 13.87 10.30 12.25
CA VAL A 315 14.39 9.38 13.28
C VAL A 315 13.76 9.70 14.64
N GLN A 316 13.77 10.96 15.08
CA GLN A 316 13.14 11.35 16.35
C GLN A 316 11.64 11.06 16.38
N ALA A 317 10.92 11.28 15.28
CA ALA A 317 9.50 10.97 15.19
C ALA A 317 9.26 9.46 15.32
N VAL A 318 10.03 8.62 14.61
CA VAL A 318 9.86 7.16 14.69
C VAL A 318 10.19 6.60 16.07
N LEU A 319 11.18 7.15 16.77
CA LEU A 319 11.53 6.73 18.12
C LEU A 319 10.46 7.09 19.15
N ARG A 320 9.84 8.27 19.03
CA ARG A 320 8.65 8.61 19.84
C ARG A 320 7.52 7.62 19.56
N CYS A 321 7.31 7.28 18.30
CA CYS A 321 6.28 6.32 17.91
C CYS A 321 6.58 4.91 18.43
N LEU A 322 7.86 4.50 18.44
CA LEU A 322 8.32 3.25 19.05
C LEU A 322 8.04 3.21 20.55
N LYS A 323 8.39 4.27 21.29
CA LYS A 323 8.07 4.37 22.73
C LYS A 323 6.55 4.29 22.98
N LYS A 324 5.73 4.91 22.11
CA LYS A 324 4.26 4.80 22.16
C LYS A 324 3.80 3.36 21.90
N ALA A 325 4.36 2.68 20.91
CA ALA A 325 4.04 1.29 20.60
C ALA A 325 4.38 0.35 21.77
N ILE A 326 5.58 0.46 22.34
CA ILE A 326 6.03 -0.32 23.52
C ILE A 326 5.05 -0.14 24.69
N ARG A 327 4.67 1.11 24.99
CA ARG A 327 3.68 1.42 26.03
C ARG A 327 2.32 0.81 25.73
N SER A 328 1.82 0.97 24.50
CA SER A 328 0.49 0.48 24.11
C SER A 328 0.36 -1.05 24.13
N GLN A 329 1.48 -1.76 23.95
CA GLN A 329 1.54 -3.21 23.96
C GLN A 329 1.97 -3.78 25.32
N HIS A 330 2.10 -2.93 26.36
CA HIS A 330 2.54 -3.32 27.71
C HIS A 330 3.90 -4.03 27.73
N LEU A 331 4.79 -3.67 26.82
CA LEU A 331 6.13 -4.27 26.69
C LEU A 331 7.19 -3.56 27.55
N MET A 332 6.78 -2.71 28.51
CA MET A 332 7.70 -1.87 29.29
C MET A 332 8.55 -2.65 30.30
N SER A 333 8.07 -3.80 30.78
CA SER A 333 8.80 -4.67 31.70
C SER A 333 9.82 -5.57 31.00
N ALA A 334 9.78 -5.63 29.66
CA ALA A 334 10.74 -6.36 28.84
C ALA A 334 11.66 -5.38 28.10
N ARG A 335 12.81 -5.86 27.63
CA ARG A 335 13.63 -5.15 26.62
C ARG A 335 13.22 -5.70 25.25
N PRO A 336 12.20 -5.12 24.58
CA PRO A 336 11.61 -5.72 23.38
C PRO A 336 12.62 -5.81 22.25
N LYS A 337 12.53 -6.88 21.46
CA LYS A 337 13.33 -7.06 20.25
C LYS A 337 12.73 -6.24 19.11
N VAL A 338 13.47 -5.25 18.61
CA VAL A 338 13.04 -4.32 17.57
C VAL A 338 13.87 -4.54 16.31
N VAL A 339 13.21 -4.95 15.23
CA VAL A 339 13.88 -5.02 13.92
C VAL A 339 13.83 -3.67 13.20
N LEU A 340 14.98 -3.20 12.72
CA LEU A 340 15.12 -1.98 11.94
C LEU A 340 15.40 -2.29 10.47
N VAL A 341 14.50 -1.82 9.60
CA VAL A 341 14.60 -1.94 8.14
C VAL A 341 14.59 -0.55 7.51
N SER A 342 15.51 -0.31 6.56
CA SER A 342 15.50 0.92 5.78
C SER A 342 16.14 0.74 4.41
N ASP A 343 15.60 1.44 3.42
CA ASP A 343 16.25 1.65 2.11
C ASP A 343 17.52 2.53 2.21
N THR A 344 17.82 3.10 3.39
CA THR A 344 19.00 3.93 3.62
C THR A 344 19.80 3.37 4.81
N PRO A 345 20.78 2.48 4.57
CA PRO A 345 21.52 1.79 5.65
C PRO A 345 22.18 2.73 6.68
N ALA A 346 22.61 3.92 6.26
CA ALA A 346 23.17 4.93 7.16
C ALA A 346 22.18 5.40 8.24
N VAL A 347 20.88 5.37 7.96
CA VAL A 347 19.83 5.72 8.94
C VAL A 347 19.71 4.64 10.01
N VAL A 348 19.85 3.36 9.64
CA VAL A 348 19.85 2.27 10.64
C VAL A 348 21.01 2.45 11.61
N LYS A 349 22.22 2.72 11.09
CA LYS A 349 23.39 3.03 11.93
C LYS A 349 23.13 4.23 12.85
N SER A 350 22.55 5.31 12.34
CA SER A 350 22.20 6.49 13.14
C SER A 350 21.16 6.19 14.24
N ILE A 351 20.17 5.36 13.95
CA ILE A 351 19.21 4.91 14.97
C ILE A 351 19.93 4.08 16.04
N MET A 352 20.79 3.14 15.64
CA MET A 352 21.53 2.27 16.56
C MET A 352 22.53 3.04 17.43
N SER A 353 23.30 3.97 16.86
CA SER A 353 24.43 4.62 17.55
C SER A 353 24.11 5.96 18.20
N MET A 354 23.21 6.77 17.62
CA MET A 354 22.98 8.15 18.07
C MET A 354 21.69 8.32 18.88
N SER A 355 20.83 7.30 18.89
CA SER A 355 19.44 7.48 19.34
C SER A 355 19.09 6.71 20.61
N ASN A 356 20.08 6.10 21.27
CA ASN A 356 19.95 5.37 22.53
C ASN A 356 18.81 4.34 22.55
N ILE A 357 18.42 3.84 21.37
CA ILE A 357 17.38 2.81 21.23
C ILE A 357 17.79 1.52 21.96
N SER A 358 19.09 1.25 21.99
CA SER A 358 19.69 0.14 22.72
C SER A 358 19.47 0.23 24.23
N GLU A 359 19.24 1.41 24.81
CA GLU A 359 18.97 1.54 26.26
C GLU A 359 17.65 0.88 26.67
N PHE A 360 16.67 0.83 25.76
CA PHE A 360 15.31 0.35 26.08
C PHE A 360 14.79 -0.75 25.14
N SER A 361 15.60 -1.22 24.19
CA SER A 361 15.24 -2.33 23.29
C SER A 361 16.48 -3.10 22.82
N GLU A 362 16.27 -4.34 22.42
CA GLU A 362 17.27 -5.15 21.70
C GLU A 362 17.10 -4.88 20.21
N VAL A 363 18.14 -4.39 19.53
CA VAL A 363 18.01 -4.01 18.11
C VAL A 363 18.48 -5.14 17.21
N LEU A 364 17.60 -5.53 16.30
CA LEU A 364 17.87 -6.47 15.23
C LEU A 364 18.00 -5.74 13.89
N HIS A 365 19.05 -6.03 13.14
CA HIS A 365 19.23 -5.53 11.78
C HIS A 365 19.94 -6.56 10.93
N PHE A 366 19.46 -6.76 9.71
CA PHE A 366 20.15 -7.61 8.75
C PHE A 366 21.31 -6.87 8.08
N ASP A 367 22.54 -7.11 8.57
CA ASP A 367 23.75 -6.62 7.92
C ASP A 367 24.19 -7.56 6.78
N HIS A 368 23.68 -7.27 5.58
CA HIS A 368 23.99 -8.04 4.38
C HIS A 368 25.50 -8.11 4.04
N ALA A 369 26.35 -7.20 4.55
CA ALA A 369 27.80 -7.24 4.30
C ALA A 369 28.50 -8.34 5.10
N GLN A 370 27.93 -8.73 6.24
CA GLN A 370 28.44 -9.78 7.12
C GLN A 370 27.87 -11.16 6.77
N PHE A 371 26.74 -11.21 6.06
CA PHE A 371 26.15 -12.46 5.62
C PHE A 371 27.01 -13.16 4.54
N ARG A 372 27.33 -14.44 4.74
CA ARG A 372 28.18 -15.26 3.85
C ARG A 372 27.43 -16.44 3.19
N GLY A 373 26.12 -16.30 2.99
CA GLY A 373 25.29 -17.33 2.35
C GLY A 373 25.41 -17.40 0.82
N SER A 374 24.76 -18.38 0.22
CA SER A 374 24.65 -18.59 -1.25
C SER A 374 24.30 -17.31 -2.02
N MET A 375 23.31 -16.54 -1.55
CA MET A 375 22.89 -15.26 -2.16
C MET A 375 23.98 -14.19 -2.19
N SER A 376 24.95 -14.22 -1.27
CA SER A 376 26.04 -13.24 -1.25
C SER A 376 27.09 -13.49 -2.33
N LYS A 377 27.10 -14.69 -2.94
CA LYS A 377 28.14 -15.14 -3.88
C LYS A 377 27.81 -14.90 -5.37
N GLY A 378 26.60 -14.44 -5.70
CA GLY A 378 26.09 -14.50 -7.08
C GLY A 378 25.56 -13.21 -7.71
N LEU A 379 25.53 -12.05 -7.03
CA LEU A 379 24.82 -10.87 -7.56
C LEU A 379 25.72 -9.68 -7.90
N ARG A 380 25.74 -9.32 -9.18
CA ARG A 380 26.17 -7.99 -9.65
C ARG A 380 25.25 -6.95 -9.00
N ILE A 381 25.83 -5.98 -8.30
CA ILE A 381 25.13 -4.76 -7.88
C ILE A 381 24.64 -4.10 -9.16
N SER A 382 23.36 -4.24 -9.46
CA SER A 382 22.75 -3.53 -10.58
C SER A 382 22.55 -2.09 -10.14
N ASP A 383 23.15 -1.13 -10.86
CA ASP A 383 22.90 0.31 -10.67
C ASP A 383 21.44 0.71 -10.93
N PHE A 384 20.63 -0.22 -11.44
CA PHE A 384 19.23 0.01 -11.77
C PHE A 384 18.44 0.36 -10.51
N ARG A 385 18.01 1.63 -10.43
CA ARG A 385 17.12 2.18 -9.39
C ARG A 385 17.68 2.21 -7.97
N ARG A 386 18.99 2.40 -7.81
CA ARG A 386 19.63 2.72 -6.50
C ARG A 386 18.92 3.85 -5.74
N LYS A 387 18.36 4.84 -6.45
CA LYS A 387 17.57 5.95 -5.87
C LYS A 387 16.22 5.49 -5.28
N ASP A 388 15.62 4.44 -5.81
CA ASP A 388 14.31 3.94 -5.37
C ASP A 388 14.42 2.74 -4.43
N TRP A 389 15.49 1.96 -4.47
CA TRP A 389 15.62 0.74 -3.66
C TRP A 389 16.69 0.84 -2.58
N GLY A 390 17.49 1.90 -2.60
CA GLY A 390 18.66 2.03 -1.75
C GLY A 390 19.92 1.48 -2.40
N SER A 391 21.03 1.56 -1.68
CA SER A 391 22.33 1.06 -2.13
C SER A 391 22.53 -0.45 -1.92
N ALA A 392 21.63 -1.10 -1.19
CA ALA A 392 21.72 -2.54 -0.93
C ALA A 392 21.30 -3.35 -2.16
N PRO A 393 21.86 -4.56 -2.36
CA PRO A 393 21.38 -5.48 -3.38
C PRO A 393 19.88 -5.76 -3.23
N ARG A 394 19.19 -5.99 -4.36
CA ARG A 394 17.73 -6.17 -4.39
C ARG A 394 17.22 -7.29 -3.46
N TRP A 395 17.97 -8.38 -3.31
CA TRP A 395 17.59 -9.51 -2.46
C TRP A 395 17.50 -9.13 -0.96
N VAL A 396 18.25 -8.11 -0.53
CA VAL A 396 18.20 -7.59 0.86
C VAL A 396 16.79 -7.10 1.19
N ALA A 397 16.11 -6.46 0.24
CA ALA A 397 14.74 -5.99 0.43
C ALA A 397 13.74 -7.15 0.65
N PHE A 398 14.06 -8.38 0.25
CA PHE A 398 13.21 -9.55 0.52
C PHE A 398 13.51 -10.14 1.90
N VAL A 399 14.79 -10.20 2.29
CA VAL A 399 15.18 -10.58 3.66
C VAL A 399 14.58 -9.61 4.67
N ASP A 400 14.74 -8.31 4.45
CA ASP A 400 14.13 -7.26 5.26
C ASP A 400 12.60 -7.38 5.34
N PHE A 401 11.95 -7.73 4.22
CA PHE A 401 10.50 -7.89 4.16
C PHE A 401 10.03 -9.02 5.06
N PHE A 402 10.61 -10.21 4.90
CA PHE A 402 10.22 -11.39 5.68
C PHE A 402 10.65 -11.28 7.14
N LEU A 403 11.83 -10.72 7.42
CA LEU A 403 12.30 -10.47 8.78
C LEU A 403 11.38 -9.47 9.51
N ALA A 404 11.04 -8.34 8.90
CA ALA A 404 10.12 -7.36 9.49
C ALA A 404 8.70 -7.91 9.64
N SER A 405 8.28 -8.82 8.77
CA SER A 405 6.97 -9.48 8.83
C SER A 405 6.86 -10.50 9.96
N ARG A 406 7.95 -10.85 10.66
CA ARG A 406 7.91 -11.69 11.87
C ARG A 406 7.58 -10.93 13.15
N ALA A 407 7.37 -9.61 13.07
CA ALA A 407 7.01 -8.79 14.23
C ALA A 407 5.73 -9.32 14.90
N LYS A 408 5.75 -9.50 16.23
CA LYS A 408 4.62 -10.07 16.99
C LYS A 408 3.52 -9.06 17.33
N TYR A 409 3.91 -7.85 17.76
CA TYR A 409 2.99 -6.92 18.42
C TYR A 409 2.78 -5.61 17.67
N ALA A 410 3.81 -5.10 16.98
CA ALA A 410 3.65 -3.85 16.24
C ALA A 410 4.53 -3.73 15.01
N VAL A 411 4.01 -3.01 14.02
CA VAL A 411 4.77 -2.52 12.86
C VAL A 411 4.70 -1.00 12.85
N ILE A 412 5.80 -0.33 12.60
CA ILE A 412 5.88 1.13 12.53
C ILE A 412 6.44 1.54 11.17
N SER A 413 5.68 2.32 10.42
CA SER A 413 6.18 2.99 9.22
C SER A 413 6.66 4.39 9.57
N GLY A 414 7.94 4.68 9.32
CA GLY A 414 8.48 6.02 9.29
C GLY A 414 8.98 6.37 7.89
N ALA A 415 9.08 7.67 7.59
CA ALA A 415 9.63 8.12 6.31
C ALA A 415 10.12 9.57 6.34
N HIS A 416 11.03 9.90 5.41
CA HIS A 416 11.41 11.29 5.16
C HIS A 416 10.30 12.07 4.43
N ARG A 417 9.55 11.42 3.51
CA ARG A 417 8.52 12.07 2.67
C ARG A 417 7.15 11.39 2.69
N ARG A 418 7.11 10.06 2.50
CA ARG A 418 5.86 9.32 2.29
C ARG A 418 5.73 8.17 3.29
N VAL A 419 4.82 8.31 4.24
CA VAL A 419 4.60 7.35 5.34
C VAL A 419 3.55 6.32 4.91
N GLY A 420 3.62 5.11 5.48
CA GLY A 420 2.67 4.04 5.17
C GLY A 420 2.74 3.63 3.69
N THR A 421 3.96 3.39 3.20
CA THR A 421 4.20 2.93 1.82
C THR A 421 3.56 1.55 1.58
N THR A 422 3.36 1.18 0.31
CA THR A 422 2.87 -0.16 -0.05
C THR A 422 3.73 -1.28 0.52
N TYR A 423 5.05 -1.09 0.59
CA TYR A 423 5.97 -2.05 1.22
C TYR A 423 5.70 -2.21 2.73
N ALA A 424 5.55 -1.10 3.47
CA ALA A 424 5.24 -1.14 4.90
C ALA A 424 3.85 -1.73 5.17
N GLN A 425 2.87 -1.44 4.32
CA GLN A 425 1.52 -2.01 4.39
C GLN A 425 1.56 -3.54 4.23
N LEU A 426 2.34 -4.06 3.28
CA LEU A 426 2.49 -5.51 3.11
C LEU A 426 3.23 -6.16 4.29
N ILE A 427 4.22 -5.51 4.88
CA ILE A 427 4.87 -6.01 6.12
C ILE A 427 3.83 -6.13 7.23
N ALA A 428 3.09 -5.06 7.50
CA ALA A 428 2.06 -5.04 8.54
C ALA A 428 0.98 -6.08 8.28
N ALA A 429 0.56 -6.25 7.02
CA ALA A 429 -0.42 -7.25 6.63
C ALA A 429 0.08 -8.68 6.82
N LEU A 430 1.29 -9.01 6.39
CA LEU A 430 1.82 -10.35 6.57
C LEU A 430 2.08 -10.66 8.06
N ALA A 431 2.63 -9.69 8.80
CA ALA A 431 2.84 -9.82 10.24
C ALA A 431 1.53 -10.05 11.00
N ALA A 432 0.49 -9.28 10.68
CA ALA A 432 -0.83 -9.47 11.30
C ALA A 432 -1.41 -10.85 11.00
N ALA A 433 -1.16 -11.41 9.81
CA ALA A 433 -1.62 -12.74 9.41
C ALA A 433 -0.88 -13.87 10.15
N TYR A 434 0.46 -13.77 10.29
CA TYR A 434 1.24 -14.76 11.04
C TYR A 434 0.87 -14.80 12.54
N ASN A 435 0.51 -13.67 13.12
CA ASN A 435 0.16 -13.58 14.55
C ASN A 435 -1.34 -13.73 14.83
N LEU A 436 -2.14 -14.06 13.80
CA LEU A 436 -3.55 -14.35 13.98
C LEU A 436 -3.70 -15.85 14.32
N GLY A 437 -3.91 -16.15 15.60
CA GLY A 437 -4.16 -17.52 16.07
C GLY A 437 -5.56 -18.02 15.73
N ASP A 438 -5.78 -19.33 15.76
CA ASP A 438 -7.05 -19.94 15.32
C ASP A 438 -8.25 -19.62 16.22
N LYS A 439 -7.99 -19.17 17.46
CA LYS A 439 -9.01 -18.83 18.48
C LYS A 439 -8.87 -17.44 19.09
N SER A 440 -7.73 -16.76 18.88
CA SER A 440 -7.46 -15.42 19.41
C SER A 440 -7.26 -14.43 18.27
N GLY A 441 -7.87 -13.25 18.39
CA GLY A 441 -7.64 -12.18 17.43
C GLY A 441 -6.17 -11.73 17.43
N SER A 442 -5.65 -11.36 16.26
CA SER A 442 -4.33 -10.75 16.14
C SER A 442 -4.28 -9.49 17.00
N LYS A 443 -3.29 -9.41 17.88
CA LYS A 443 -3.00 -8.22 18.70
C LYS A 443 -2.08 -7.24 17.99
N LEU A 444 -1.64 -7.56 16.78
CA LEU A 444 -0.68 -6.74 16.06
C LEU A 444 -1.28 -5.39 15.68
N VAL A 445 -0.52 -4.33 15.95
CA VAL A 445 -0.93 -2.96 15.64
C VAL A 445 0.02 -2.32 14.64
N PHE A 446 -0.54 -1.60 13.68
CA PHE A 446 0.25 -0.87 12.68
C PHE A 446 0.21 0.63 12.96
N PHE A 447 1.39 1.25 13.04
CA PHE A 447 1.55 2.69 13.27
C PHE A 447 2.23 3.37 12.10
N SER A 448 1.90 4.65 11.92
CA SER A 448 2.57 5.58 11.03
C SER A 448 3.14 6.73 11.83
N SER A 449 4.45 6.95 11.70
CA SER A 449 5.19 8.03 12.34
C SER A 449 5.29 9.24 11.42
N PHE A 450 4.85 10.38 11.92
CA PHE A 450 4.86 11.66 11.22
C PHE A 450 5.73 12.67 11.95
N GLN A 451 6.69 13.24 11.22
CA GLN A 451 7.43 14.42 11.64
C GLN A 451 6.64 15.69 11.27
N SER A 452 6.76 16.73 12.09
CA SER A 452 5.99 17.98 11.99
C SER A 452 6.06 18.66 10.62
N ASN A 453 7.21 18.62 9.95
CA ASN A 453 7.39 19.12 8.58
C ASN A 453 6.61 18.34 7.51
N LEU A 454 6.23 17.08 7.77
CA LEU A 454 5.30 16.34 6.90
C LEU A 454 3.85 16.75 7.14
N LEU A 455 3.56 17.43 8.25
CA LEU A 455 2.24 17.85 8.66
C LEU A 455 2.08 19.38 8.66
N SER A 456 3.07 20.14 8.19
CA SER A 456 3.00 21.60 8.08
C SER A 456 1.84 22.01 7.17
N ASP A 457 1.74 21.36 6.01
CA ASP A 457 0.62 21.52 5.06
C ASP A 457 -0.46 20.45 5.23
N GLY A 458 -0.53 19.82 6.40
CA GLY A 458 -1.30 18.59 6.61
C GLY A 458 -0.78 17.45 5.75
N LEU A 459 -1.65 16.53 5.36
CA LEU A 459 -1.28 15.33 4.59
C LEU A 459 -1.16 15.54 3.08
N ARG A 460 -1.23 16.78 2.57
CA ARG A 460 -1.25 17.10 1.13
C ARG A 460 -0.10 16.48 0.33
N ASN A 461 1.05 16.27 0.97
CA ASN A 461 2.27 15.74 0.36
C ASN A 461 2.36 14.20 0.36
N GLN A 462 1.41 13.49 0.98
CA GLN A 462 1.32 12.03 0.94
C GLN A 462 0.82 11.53 -0.42
N GLY A 463 1.46 11.94 -1.51
CA GLY A 463 1.04 11.65 -2.87
C GLY A 463 1.30 10.20 -3.30
N GLY A 464 0.35 9.64 -4.05
CA GLY A 464 0.43 8.34 -4.69
C GLY A 464 -0.77 7.48 -4.32
N TRP A 465 -1.40 6.86 -5.32
CA TRP A 465 -2.65 6.14 -5.16
C TRP A 465 -2.55 4.96 -4.18
N GLY A 466 -1.36 4.47 -3.82
CA GLY A 466 -1.23 3.35 -2.89
C GLY A 466 -1.01 3.71 -1.43
N HIS A 467 -0.75 4.97 -1.09
CA HIS A 467 -0.38 5.35 0.27
C HIS A 467 -1.60 5.44 1.19
N VAL A 468 -1.59 4.71 2.31
CA VAL A 468 -2.73 4.59 3.22
C VAL A 468 -3.30 5.95 3.66
N TRP A 469 -2.43 6.94 3.89
CA TRP A 469 -2.81 8.28 4.33
C TRP A 469 -3.21 9.25 3.21
N ASN A 470 -3.03 8.90 1.93
CA ASN A 470 -3.40 9.79 0.81
C ASN A 470 -4.91 10.14 0.80
N ARG A 471 -5.76 9.30 1.41
CA ARG A 471 -7.22 9.49 1.51
C ARG A 471 -7.63 10.64 2.41
N TYR A 472 -6.71 11.05 3.27
CA TYR A 472 -6.90 12.04 4.30
C TYR A 472 -6.10 13.32 3.99
N ALA A 473 -5.61 13.45 2.75
CA ALA A 473 -4.70 14.51 2.32
C ALA A 473 -5.35 15.87 2.05
N GLY A 474 -6.68 15.93 2.08
CA GLY A 474 -7.49 17.10 1.75
C GLY A 474 -7.73 18.05 2.92
N PRO A 475 -8.75 18.93 2.81
CA PRO A 475 -9.01 20.01 3.75
C PRO A 475 -9.28 19.59 5.19
N LEU A 476 -9.72 18.35 5.44
CA LEU A 476 -9.98 17.87 6.80
C LEU A 476 -8.69 17.49 7.55
N SER A 477 -7.53 17.55 6.90
CA SER A 477 -6.22 17.36 7.55
C SER A 477 -5.75 18.65 8.22
N CYS A 478 -5.54 18.62 9.53
CA CYS A 478 -5.02 19.79 10.23
C CYS A 478 -3.60 20.14 9.74
N ARG A 479 -3.29 21.44 9.75
CA ARG A 479 -1.96 21.96 9.37
C ARG A 479 -1.11 22.22 10.61
N ASN A 480 0.19 22.41 10.40
CA ASN A 480 1.15 22.79 11.45
C ASN A 480 1.11 21.87 12.68
N GLN A 481 0.91 20.57 12.47
CA GLN A 481 0.85 19.61 13.56
C GLN A 481 2.25 19.31 14.11
N ALA A 482 2.35 19.04 15.41
CA ALA A 482 3.55 18.47 16.02
C ALA A 482 3.84 17.05 15.48
N ASN A 483 4.98 16.47 15.87
CA ASN A 483 5.26 15.06 15.56
C ASN A 483 4.16 14.16 16.15
N GLN A 484 3.69 13.19 15.37
CA GLN A 484 2.57 12.31 15.73
C GLN A 484 2.82 10.85 15.38
N CYS A 485 2.13 9.95 16.09
CA CYS A 485 2.20 8.51 15.89
C CYS A 485 0.78 7.94 15.81
N ALA A 486 0.29 7.80 14.59
CA ALA A 486 -1.09 7.43 14.32
C ALA A 486 -1.25 5.93 14.11
N PHE A 487 -2.30 5.35 14.70
CA PHE A 487 -2.78 4.02 14.29
C PHE A 487 -3.11 4.04 12.80
N THR A 488 -2.76 2.97 12.11
CA THR A 488 -2.85 2.84 10.65
C THR A 488 -3.52 1.52 10.32
N PRO A 489 -4.50 1.49 9.40
CA PRO A 489 -5.19 0.26 9.08
C PRO A 489 -4.29 -0.65 8.24
N VAL A 490 -4.34 -1.95 8.53
CA VAL A 490 -3.65 -2.99 7.73
C VAL A 490 -4.28 -3.11 6.34
N LEU A 491 -5.61 -2.95 6.25
CA LEU A 491 -6.34 -2.78 5.00
C LEU A 491 -6.73 -1.30 4.83
N PRO A 492 -5.99 -0.52 4.02
CA PRO A 492 -6.35 0.86 3.74
C PRO A 492 -7.77 0.97 3.20
N SER A 493 -8.50 1.98 3.67
CA SER A 493 -9.77 2.36 3.08
C SER A 493 -9.66 2.63 1.59
N ALA A 494 -10.63 2.16 0.81
CA ALA A 494 -10.88 2.75 -0.49
C ALA A 494 -11.47 4.16 -0.27
N TRP A 495 -11.41 4.99 -1.29
CA TRP A 495 -12.00 6.33 -1.23
C TRP A 495 -13.49 6.26 -0.83
N TRP A 496 -14.01 7.33 -0.21
CA TRP A 496 -15.39 7.50 0.29
C TRP A 496 -15.90 6.41 1.27
N ASP A 497 -15.01 5.77 2.02
CA ASP A 497 -15.35 4.78 3.03
C ASP A 497 -15.42 5.35 4.47
N GLY A 498 -14.69 6.43 4.75
CA GLY A 498 -14.52 6.96 6.12
C GLY A 498 -14.89 8.44 6.25
N LEU A 499 -15.41 8.83 7.41
CA LEU A 499 -15.90 10.19 7.71
C LEU A 499 -14.86 11.30 7.50
N TRP A 500 -13.57 10.99 7.70
CA TRP A 500 -12.46 11.96 7.63
C TRP A 500 -11.70 11.91 6.30
N GLN A 501 -12.14 11.08 5.36
CA GLN A 501 -11.53 11.00 4.06
C GLN A 501 -11.85 12.26 3.27
N SER A 502 -10.86 13.13 3.13
CA SER A 502 -10.96 14.32 2.30
C SER A 502 -9.96 14.20 1.16
N PRO A 503 -10.43 14.02 -0.09
CA PRO A 503 -9.54 13.94 -1.25
C PRO A 503 -8.95 15.31 -1.58
N ILE A 504 -7.73 15.29 -2.14
CA ILE A 504 -7.18 16.46 -2.83
C ILE A 504 -7.74 16.56 -4.26
N PRO A 505 -7.69 17.73 -4.93
CA PRO A 505 -8.29 17.92 -6.27
C PRO A 505 -7.87 16.89 -7.32
N ARG A 506 -6.59 16.47 -7.30
CA ARG A 506 -6.08 15.40 -8.18
C ARG A 506 -6.90 14.12 -8.05
N ASP A 507 -7.21 13.73 -6.82
CA ASP A 507 -7.89 12.48 -6.54
C ASP A 507 -9.40 12.61 -6.82
N ILE A 508 -10.00 13.78 -6.56
CA ILE A 508 -11.37 14.12 -6.99
C ILE A 508 -11.50 13.97 -8.51
N ASN A 509 -10.60 14.57 -9.29
CA ASN A 509 -10.64 14.51 -10.74
C ASN A 509 -10.48 13.07 -11.25
N ARG A 510 -9.59 12.29 -10.63
CA ARG A 510 -9.43 10.88 -10.97
C ARG A 510 -10.70 10.08 -10.66
N LEU A 511 -11.39 10.35 -9.56
CA LEU A 511 -12.63 9.64 -9.20
C LEU A 511 -13.83 10.08 -10.06
N ALA A 512 -13.87 11.35 -10.46
CA ALA A 512 -14.84 11.86 -11.42
C ALA A 512 -14.74 11.13 -12.76
N SER A 513 -13.53 10.77 -13.20
CA SER A 513 -13.33 9.97 -14.42
C SER A 513 -13.84 8.53 -14.33
N TYR A 514 -14.08 8.03 -13.11
CA TYR A 514 -14.77 6.76 -12.83
C TYR A 514 -16.30 6.93 -12.68
N GLY A 515 -16.83 8.14 -12.87
CA GLY A 515 -18.23 8.47 -12.63
C GLY A 515 -18.57 8.79 -11.17
N VAL A 516 -17.58 8.84 -10.29
CA VAL A 516 -17.77 9.12 -8.86
C VAL A 516 -17.51 10.60 -8.61
N ARG A 517 -18.58 11.37 -8.38
CA ARG A 517 -18.47 12.79 -8.00
C ARG A 517 -18.30 12.91 -6.49
N LEU A 518 -17.18 13.49 -6.08
CA LEU A 518 -16.82 13.73 -4.69
C LEU A 518 -16.66 15.22 -4.44
N SER A 519 -17.15 15.68 -3.29
CA SER A 519 -16.78 17.00 -2.77
C SER A 519 -15.37 16.99 -2.17
N GLY A 520 -14.83 18.17 -1.90
CA GLY A 520 -13.58 18.32 -1.13
C GLY A 520 -13.67 17.79 0.31
N LEU A 521 -14.89 17.54 0.82
CA LEU A 521 -15.15 16.96 2.13
C LEU A 521 -15.39 15.44 2.08
N GLY A 522 -15.22 14.80 0.91
CA GLY A 522 -15.40 13.36 0.73
C GLY A 522 -16.85 12.89 0.58
N THR A 523 -17.81 13.81 0.49
CA THR A 523 -19.22 13.45 0.25
C THR A 523 -19.45 13.05 -1.20
N ILE A 524 -20.27 12.02 -1.43
CA ILE A 524 -20.60 11.48 -2.76
C ILE A 524 -21.95 11.96 -3.27
N ASP A 525 -22.04 12.22 -4.58
CA ASP A 525 -23.33 12.27 -5.28
C ASP A 525 -23.74 10.84 -5.67
N GLY A 526 -24.74 10.30 -4.95
CA GLY A 526 -25.22 8.93 -5.11
C GLY A 526 -25.80 8.60 -6.50
N ASN A 527 -26.24 9.60 -7.25
CA ASN A 527 -26.82 9.41 -8.58
C ASN A 527 -25.78 9.48 -9.70
N SER A 528 -24.64 10.13 -9.46
CA SER A 528 -23.56 10.30 -10.44
C SER A 528 -23.08 8.97 -11.01
N LEU A 529 -22.78 7.98 -10.15
CA LEU A 529 -22.23 6.70 -10.61
C LEU A 529 -23.24 5.91 -11.46
N LYS A 530 -24.51 5.87 -11.03
CA LYS A 530 -25.58 5.19 -11.78
C LYS A 530 -25.74 5.82 -13.16
N ASN A 531 -25.79 7.14 -13.24
CA ASN A 531 -25.93 7.87 -14.50
C ASN A 531 -24.71 7.69 -15.40
N HIS A 532 -23.50 7.71 -14.84
CA HIS A 532 -22.27 7.43 -15.57
C HIS A 532 -22.31 6.04 -16.18
N CYS A 533 -22.62 5.00 -15.40
CA CYS A 533 -22.64 3.64 -15.90
C CYS A 533 -23.74 3.38 -16.95
N LYS A 534 -24.89 4.07 -16.88
CA LYS A 534 -25.93 4.01 -17.93
C LYS A 534 -25.45 4.60 -19.26
N LYS A 535 -24.65 5.66 -19.22
CA LYS A 535 -24.14 6.37 -20.42
C LYS A 535 -22.83 5.79 -20.95
N LYS A 536 -22.10 5.03 -20.13
CA LYS A 536 -20.78 4.50 -20.46
C LYS A 536 -20.88 3.45 -21.57
N LYS A 537 -20.12 3.65 -22.65
CA LYS A 537 -19.93 2.61 -23.68
C LYS A 537 -19.16 1.44 -23.06
N ASN A 538 -19.65 0.22 -23.31
CA ASN A 538 -18.99 -1.00 -22.84
C ASN A 538 -17.73 -1.26 -23.69
N VAL A 539 -16.57 -0.81 -23.21
CA VAL A 539 -15.28 -1.08 -23.85
C VAL A 539 -14.81 -2.46 -23.42
N VAL A 540 -14.68 -3.38 -24.39
CA VAL A 540 -14.19 -4.73 -24.16
C VAL A 540 -12.90 -4.92 -24.94
N ARG A 541 -11.79 -5.09 -24.23
CA ARG A 541 -10.51 -5.48 -24.84
C ARG A 541 -10.24 -6.95 -24.62
N THR A 542 -9.90 -7.66 -25.69
CA THR A 542 -9.60 -9.09 -25.64
C THR A 542 -8.33 -9.43 -26.39
N ILE A 543 -7.65 -10.48 -25.93
CA ILE A 543 -6.54 -11.13 -26.63
C ILE A 543 -6.92 -12.60 -26.82
N THR A 544 -6.94 -13.06 -28.05
CA THR A 544 -7.11 -14.49 -28.38
C THR A 544 -5.74 -15.15 -28.44
N PHE A 545 -5.57 -16.24 -27.71
CA PHE A 545 -4.33 -17.02 -27.79
C PHE A 545 -4.44 -18.00 -28.96
N LYS A 546 -3.43 -18.00 -29.84
CA LYS A 546 -3.26 -19.07 -30.82
C LYS A 546 -2.84 -20.35 -30.09
N MET A 547 -3.64 -21.39 -30.27
CA MET A 547 -3.36 -22.75 -29.82
C MET A 547 -2.47 -23.49 -30.81
#